data_AF-A0A849EKN2-F1
#
_entry.id   AF-A0A849EKN2-F1
#
_cell.length_a   1.000
_cell.length_b   1.000
_cell.length_c   1.000
_cell.angle_alpha   90.00
_cell.angle_beta   90.00
_cell.angle_gamma   90.00
#
_symmetry.space_group_name_H-M   'P 1'
#
loop_
_entity.id
_entity.type
_entity.pdbx_description
1 polymer ?
#
loop_
_entity_poly.entity_id
_entity_poly.type
_entity_poly.pdbx_seq_one_letter_code
_entity_poly.pdbx_strand_id
1 'polypeptide(L)'
;MRQRLLLIIVFLLMNSMLQAQDLKDFRWKNRILLIMEPEGDLTKGKDQIELFSVYEQEMTERDLIIFVYDGKTMRDKTMKKLSSNVQNIPYKNFQGLILIGKDGGVKFKEGFTIDPMLIFEIIDSMPMRQSEIKNTP
;
A
#
# COMPACT_ATOMS: atom_id res chain seq x y z
N MET A 1 -11.16 -46.00 -16.99
CA MET A 1 -10.88 -44.70 -17.64
C MET A 1 -11.78 -43.55 -17.14
N ARG A 2 -13.08 -43.76 -16.86
CA ARG A 2 -14.00 -42.70 -16.39
C ARG A 2 -13.67 -42.09 -15.01
N GLN A 3 -13.15 -42.89 -14.06
CA GLN A 3 -12.77 -42.40 -12.72
C GLN A 3 -11.51 -41.51 -12.69
N ARG A 4 -10.59 -41.69 -13.66
CA ARG A 4 -9.39 -40.83 -13.77
C ARG A 4 -9.71 -39.46 -14.36
N LEU A 5 -10.78 -39.35 -15.15
CA LEU A 5 -11.24 -38.08 -15.73
C LEU A 5 -11.88 -37.17 -14.66
N LEU A 6 -12.59 -37.76 -13.69
CA LEU A 6 -13.23 -37.04 -12.58
C LEU A 6 -12.20 -36.37 -11.65
N LEU A 7 -11.04 -37.00 -11.43
CA LEU A 7 -9.98 -36.44 -10.58
C LEU A 7 -9.28 -35.23 -11.21
N ILE A 8 -9.21 -35.16 -12.54
CA ILE A 8 -8.58 -34.03 -13.26
C ILE A 8 -9.50 -32.79 -13.25
N ILE A 9 -10.82 -32.99 -13.31
CA ILE A 9 -11.80 -31.89 -13.31
C ILE A 9 -11.90 -31.24 -11.92
N VAL A 10 -11.79 -32.01 -10.84
CA VAL A 10 -11.80 -31.47 -9.47
C VAL A 10 -10.53 -30.66 -9.17
N PHE A 11 -9.38 -31.05 -9.73
CA PHE A 11 -8.12 -30.31 -9.54
C PHE A 11 -8.10 -28.96 -10.29
N LEU A 12 -8.86 -28.83 -11.39
CA LEU A 12 -8.98 -27.59 -12.16
C LEU A 12 -9.92 -26.54 -11.51
N LEU A 13 -10.81 -26.94 -10.60
CA LEU A 13 -11.76 -26.04 -9.93
C LEU A 13 -11.19 -25.34 -8.69
N MET A 14 -9.99 -25.72 -8.21
CA MET A 14 -9.39 -25.11 -7.01
C MET A 14 -8.57 -23.83 -7.29
N ASN A 15 -8.45 -23.39 -8.55
CA ASN A 15 -7.62 -22.23 -8.92
C ASN A 15 -8.37 -20.88 -8.97
N SER A 16 -9.65 -20.81 -8.60
CA SER A 16 -10.47 -19.59 -8.79
C SER A 16 -10.76 -18.77 -7.52
N MET A 17 -10.09 -19.04 -6.40
CA MET A 17 -10.11 -18.14 -5.23
C MET A 17 -8.90 -17.21 -5.26
N LEU A 18 -8.84 -16.33 -6.27
CA LEU A 18 -7.95 -15.17 -6.25
C LEU A 18 -8.46 -14.22 -5.15
N GLN A 19 -7.70 -14.26 -4.06
CA GLN A 19 -7.92 -13.68 -2.74
C GLN A 19 -8.30 -12.20 -2.79
N ALA A 20 -9.23 -11.80 -1.92
CA ALA A 20 -9.43 -10.39 -1.58
C ALA A 20 -8.12 -9.85 -0.98
N GLN A 21 -7.50 -8.85 -1.61
CA GLN A 21 -6.26 -8.24 -1.11
C GLN A 21 -6.58 -7.42 0.15
N ASP A 22 -6.23 -7.94 1.32
CA ASP A 22 -6.26 -7.21 2.60
C ASP A 22 -4.96 -6.40 2.72
N LEU A 23 -4.95 -5.29 3.47
CA LEU A 23 -3.72 -4.55 3.79
C LEU A 23 -2.66 -5.45 4.46
N LYS A 24 -3.10 -6.57 5.05
CA LYS A 24 -2.24 -7.63 5.59
C LYS A 24 -1.38 -8.31 4.54
N ASP A 25 -1.82 -8.37 3.28
CA ASP A 25 -1.10 -9.05 2.20
C ASP A 25 0.14 -8.28 1.74
N PHE A 26 0.21 -7.00 2.10
CA PHE A 26 1.35 -6.13 1.89
C PHE A 26 2.34 -6.13 3.05
N ARG A 27 1.98 -6.70 4.22
CA ARG A 27 2.91 -6.83 5.36
C ARG A 27 4.14 -7.62 4.92
N TRP A 28 5.29 -7.18 5.38
CA TRP A 28 6.62 -7.71 5.07
C TRP A 28 7.09 -7.54 3.62
N LYS A 29 6.20 -7.14 2.69
CA LYS A 29 6.55 -6.93 1.28
C LYS A 29 6.74 -5.46 0.95
N ASN A 30 5.82 -4.61 1.38
CA ASN A 30 5.79 -3.21 0.98
C ASN A 30 5.76 -2.28 2.19
N ARG A 31 6.32 -1.08 1.99
CA ARG A 31 6.07 0.08 2.82
C ARG A 31 4.81 0.75 2.27
N ILE A 32 3.90 1.16 3.14
CA ILE A 32 2.62 1.75 2.72
C ILE A 32 2.61 3.21 3.14
N LEU A 33 2.41 4.11 2.18
CA LEU A 33 2.04 5.49 2.44
C LEU A 33 0.53 5.62 2.31
N LEU A 34 -0.15 5.87 3.42
CA LEU A 34 -1.57 6.18 3.45
C LEU A 34 -1.76 7.69 3.35
N ILE A 35 -2.56 8.12 2.39
CA ILE A 35 -3.07 9.48 2.24
C ILE A 35 -4.50 9.47 2.75
N MET A 36 -4.77 10.22 3.81
CA MET A 36 -6.04 10.18 4.54
C MET A 36 -6.79 11.50 4.34
N GLU A 37 -7.96 11.44 3.69
CA GLU A 37 -8.86 12.59 3.51
C GLU A 37 -10.29 12.17 3.89
N PRO A 38 -10.60 12.15 5.19
CA PRO A 38 -11.83 11.55 5.71
C PRO A 38 -13.10 12.32 5.33
N GLU A 39 -12.96 13.60 4.98
CA GLU A 39 -14.06 14.44 4.49
C GLU A 39 -14.35 14.24 3.00
N GLY A 40 -13.47 13.54 2.27
CA GLY A 40 -13.63 13.24 0.85
C GLY A 40 -13.29 14.39 -0.10
N ASP A 41 -12.83 15.54 0.40
CA ASP A 41 -12.09 16.51 -0.43
C ASP A 41 -10.73 15.91 -0.77
N LEU A 42 -10.55 15.56 -2.05
CA LEU A 42 -9.39 14.84 -2.55
C LEU A 42 -8.28 15.74 -3.09
N THR A 43 -8.38 17.05 -2.86
CA THR A 43 -7.48 18.04 -3.47
C THR A 43 -6.05 17.85 -2.98
N LYS A 44 -5.82 17.87 -1.66
CA LYS A 44 -4.45 17.75 -1.11
C LYS A 44 -3.88 16.35 -1.33
N GLY A 45 -4.72 15.31 -1.29
CA GLY A 45 -4.30 13.96 -1.62
C GLY A 45 -3.82 13.82 -3.06
N LYS A 46 -4.48 14.45 -4.03
CA LYS A 46 -4.04 14.47 -5.43
C LYS A 46 -2.75 15.25 -5.62
N ASP A 47 -2.64 16.44 -5.02
CA ASP A 47 -1.42 17.24 -5.06
C ASP A 47 -0.24 16.44 -4.47
N GLN A 48 -0.48 15.72 -3.37
CA GLN A 48 0.51 14.86 -2.77
C GLN A 48 0.94 13.72 -3.70
N ILE A 49 0.00 13.05 -4.39
CA ILE A 49 0.32 12.00 -5.38
C ILE A 49 1.14 12.57 -6.53
N GLU A 50 0.82 13.77 -7.01
CA GLU A 50 1.57 14.45 -8.07
C GLU A 50 3.02 14.69 -7.66
N LEU A 51 3.27 15.13 -6.42
CA LEU A 51 4.63 15.27 -5.88
C LEU A 51 5.40 13.94 -5.92
N PHE A 52 4.75 12.80 -5.64
CA PHE A 52 5.40 11.48 -5.71
C PHE A 52 5.55 10.94 -7.15
N SER A 53 4.76 11.44 -8.11
CA SER A 53 4.69 10.89 -9.47
C SER A 53 6.00 11.02 -10.27
N VAL A 54 6.86 11.98 -9.91
CA VAL A 54 8.17 12.16 -10.55
C VAL A 54 9.25 11.25 -9.95
N TYR A 55 8.95 10.51 -8.89
CA TYR A 55 9.89 9.67 -8.11
C TYR A 55 9.54 8.17 -8.16
N GLU A 56 9.01 7.69 -9.30
CA GLU A 56 8.58 6.29 -9.45
C GLU A 56 9.71 5.27 -9.23
N GLN A 57 10.94 5.61 -9.61
CA GLN A 57 12.09 4.74 -9.39
C GLN A 57 12.42 4.66 -7.89
N GLU A 58 12.48 5.79 -7.20
CA GLU A 58 12.80 5.89 -5.78
C GLU A 58 11.76 5.19 -4.91
N MET A 59 10.48 5.27 -5.30
CA MET A 59 9.40 4.51 -4.67
C MET A 59 9.60 3.00 -4.87
N THR A 60 9.93 2.58 -6.10
CA THR A 60 10.15 1.17 -6.44
C THR A 60 11.33 0.58 -5.65
N GLU A 61 12.48 1.28 -5.59
CA GLU A 61 13.67 0.86 -4.84
C GLU A 61 13.42 0.71 -3.33
N ARG A 62 12.38 1.39 -2.83
CA ARG A 62 11.97 1.39 -1.42
C ARG A 62 10.71 0.57 -1.19
N ASP A 63 10.25 -0.22 -2.16
CA ASP A 63 9.01 -1.00 -2.10
C ASP A 63 7.82 -0.17 -1.55
N LEU A 64 7.78 1.12 -1.87
CA LEU A 64 6.79 2.07 -1.36
C LEU A 64 5.55 2.06 -2.26
N ILE A 65 4.39 1.83 -1.66
CA ILE A 65 3.09 1.90 -2.33
C ILE A 65 2.20 2.95 -1.66
N ILE A 66 1.39 3.62 -2.47
CA ILE A 66 0.49 4.68 -2.00
C ILE A 66 -0.95 4.19 -2.06
N PHE A 67 -1.68 4.39 -0.95
CA PHE A 67 -3.12 4.25 -0.90
C PHE A 67 -3.79 5.52 -0.40
N VAL A 68 -4.99 5.79 -0.89
CA VAL A 68 -5.77 6.99 -0.56
C VAL A 68 -7.09 6.56 0.09
N TYR A 69 -7.42 7.17 1.24
CA TYR A 69 -8.73 7.07 1.85
C TYR A 69 -9.55 8.33 1.57
N ASP A 70 -10.68 8.18 0.88
CA ASP A 70 -11.57 9.28 0.47
C ASP A 70 -12.76 9.52 1.42
N GLY A 71 -12.65 9.07 2.68
CA GLY A 71 -13.75 9.08 3.63
C GLY A 71 -14.70 7.90 3.51
N LYS A 72 -14.74 7.19 2.36
CA LYS A 72 -15.64 6.06 2.14
C LYS A 72 -14.91 4.76 1.85
N THR A 73 -13.87 4.80 1.02
CA THR A 73 -13.16 3.63 0.53
C THR A 73 -11.66 3.90 0.40
N MET A 74 -10.88 2.81 0.43
CA MET A 74 -9.48 2.84 0.02
C MET A 74 -9.37 2.79 -1.51
N ARG A 75 -8.39 3.52 -2.04
CA ARG A 75 -8.04 3.62 -3.46
C ARG A 75 -6.53 3.47 -3.61
N ASP A 76 -6.09 3.05 -4.79
CA ASP A 76 -4.68 3.14 -5.16
C ASP A 76 -4.27 4.55 -5.61
N LYS A 77 -2.99 4.75 -5.91
CA LYS A 77 -2.45 6.01 -6.42
C LYS A 77 -3.09 6.50 -7.73
N THR A 78 -3.74 5.61 -8.49
CA THR A 78 -4.46 5.94 -9.73
C THR A 78 -5.93 6.29 -9.47
N MET A 79 -6.32 6.41 -8.19
CA MET A 79 -7.68 6.66 -7.72
C MET A 79 -8.68 5.53 -8.01
N LYS A 80 -8.19 4.36 -8.42
CA LYS A 80 -9.01 3.18 -8.61
C LYS A 80 -9.36 2.57 -7.26
N LYS A 81 -10.64 2.26 -7.08
CA LYS A 81 -11.15 1.64 -5.86
C LYS A 81 -10.53 0.25 -5.67
N LEU A 82 -10.03 -0.02 -4.47
CA LEU A 82 -9.61 -1.37 -4.08
C LEU A 82 -10.86 -2.25 -3.89
N SER A 83 -10.85 -3.46 -4.47
CA SER A 83 -12.04 -4.34 -4.53
C SER A 83 -12.47 -4.87 -3.16
N SER A 84 -11.60 -4.81 -2.17
CA SER A 84 -11.86 -5.27 -0.81
C SER A 84 -12.71 -4.26 -0.05
N ASN A 85 -13.81 -4.75 0.55
CA ASN A 85 -14.46 -4.09 1.67
C ASN A 85 -13.42 -3.97 2.80
N VAL A 86 -12.60 -2.91 2.78
CA VAL A 86 -11.72 -2.58 3.89
C VAL A 86 -12.62 -2.13 5.05
N GLN A 87 -13.25 -3.09 5.72
CA GLN A 87 -14.22 -2.81 6.79
C GLN A 87 -13.52 -2.05 7.94
N ASN A 88 -12.22 -2.33 8.13
CA ASN A 88 -11.35 -1.72 9.13
C ASN A 88 -10.28 -0.85 8.48
N ILE A 89 -10.67 0.28 7.88
CA ILE A 89 -9.72 1.32 7.49
C ILE A 89 -9.10 1.88 8.78
N PRO A 90 -7.77 1.82 8.95
CA PRO A 90 -7.12 2.41 10.11
C PRO A 90 -7.12 3.94 9.99
N TYR A 91 -7.13 4.66 11.11
CA TYR A 91 -7.02 6.13 11.15
C TYR A 91 -8.11 6.91 10.39
N LYS A 92 -9.34 6.38 10.30
CA LYS A 92 -10.48 7.00 9.57
C LYS A 92 -10.80 8.45 9.93
N ASN A 93 -10.34 8.95 11.08
CA ASN A 93 -10.60 10.33 11.52
C ASN A 93 -9.41 11.27 11.32
N PHE A 94 -8.28 10.77 10.83
CA PHE A 94 -7.07 11.55 10.62
C PHE A 94 -7.05 12.13 9.21
N GLN A 95 -6.59 13.37 9.05
CA GLN A 95 -6.34 14.01 7.77
C GLN A 95 -4.85 14.27 7.61
N GLY A 96 -4.21 13.68 6.59
CA GLY A 96 -2.77 13.76 6.39
C GLY A 96 -2.14 12.50 5.81
N LEU A 97 -0.83 12.36 5.98
CA LEU A 97 -0.05 11.22 5.53
C LEU A 97 0.32 10.31 6.69
N ILE A 98 0.34 9.00 6.44
CA ILE A 98 0.82 8.00 7.40
C ILE A 98 1.74 7.03 6.66
N LEU A 99 3.01 6.95 7.07
CA LEU A 99 3.95 5.94 6.60
C LEU A 99 3.91 4.73 7.51
N ILE A 100 3.68 3.56 6.93
CA ILE A 100 3.70 2.27 7.59
C ILE A 100 4.87 1.46 7.02
N GLY A 101 5.74 0.96 7.91
CA GLY A 101 6.87 0.11 7.52
C GLY A 101 6.43 -1.28 7.10
N LYS A 102 7.37 -2.05 6.53
CA LYS A 102 7.17 -3.48 6.21
C LYS A 102 6.85 -4.32 7.44
N ASP A 103 7.29 -3.89 8.62
CA ASP A 103 6.97 -4.48 9.92
C ASP A 103 5.52 -4.18 10.38
N GLY A 104 4.78 -3.34 9.65
CA GLY A 104 3.43 -2.91 9.97
C GLY A 104 3.36 -1.80 11.03
N GLY A 105 4.49 -1.29 11.51
CA GLY A 105 4.55 -0.18 12.46
C GLY A 105 4.39 1.17 11.76
N VAL A 106 3.73 2.14 12.41
CA VAL A 106 3.71 3.53 11.95
C VAL A 106 5.08 4.15 12.16
N LYS A 107 5.62 4.77 11.11
CA LYS A 107 6.95 5.39 11.09
C LYS A 107 6.90 6.90 10.95
N PHE A 108 5.84 7.41 10.34
CA PHE A 108 5.58 8.83 10.18
C PHE A 108 4.07 9.06 10.14
N LYS A 109 3.61 10.17 10.73
CA LYS A 109 2.20 10.57 10.72
C LYS A 109 2.10 12.08 10.91
N GLU A 110 1.77 12.80 9.85
CA GLU A 110 1.69 14.26 9.84
C GLU A 110 0.62 14.76 8.86
N GLY A 111 0.23 16.04 8.99
CA GLY A 111 -0.66 16.69 8.04
C GLY A 111 -0.04 16.93 6.66
N PHE A 112 -0.84 17.43 5.73
CA PHE A 112 -0.37 17.88 4.40
C PHE A 112 0.30 19.26 4.47
N THR A 113 1.19 19.63 3.55
CA THR A 113 1.76 18.87 2.42
C THR A 113 3.18 18.43 2.77
N ILE A 114 3.57 17.21 2.38
CA ILE A 114 4.87 16.63 2.73
C ILE A 114 5.74 16.47 1.49
N ASP A 115 7.01 16.87 1.59
CA ASP A 115 8.02 16.62 0.57
C ASP A 115 8.31 15.10 0.49
N PRO A 116 8.22 14.45 -0.70
CA PRO A 116 8.62 13.07 -0.89
C PRO A 116 10.01 12.74 -0.36
N MET A 117 10.97 13.68 -0.43
CA MET A 117 12.34 13.48 0.05
C MET A 117 12.37 13.18 1.54
N LEU A 118 11.55 13.85 2.36
CA LEU A 118 11.44 13.58 3.79
C LEU A 118 10.98 12.14 4.05
N ILE A 119 10.01 11.65 3.27
CA ILE A 119 9.53 10.27 3.38
C ILE A 119 10.64 9.28 3.01
N PHE A 120 11.40 9.55 1.96
CA PHE A 120 12.53 8.70 1.55
C PHE A 120 13.64 8.69 2.60
N GLU A 121 14.01 9.83 3.17
CA GLU A 121 14.99 9.92 4.26
C GLU A 121 14.57 9.11 5.49
N ILE A 122 13.30 9.22 5.88
CA ILE A 122 12.75 8.41 6.98
C ILE A 122 12.86 6.92 6.64
N ILE A 123 12.53 6.51 5.42
CA ILE A 123 12.68 5.12 4.95
C ILE A 123 14.13 4.66 5.02
N ASP A 124 15.07 5.45 4.52
CA ASP A 124 16.49 5.08 4.46
C ASP A 124 17.16 5.03 5.84
N SER A 125 16.60 5.73 6.83
CA SER A 125 17.01 5.60 8.24
C SER A 125 16.53 4.30 8.91
N MET A 126 15.59 3.54 8.32
CA MET A 126 15.03 2.36 8.96
C MET A 126 16.02 1.18 8.96
N PRO A 127 16.17 0.43 10.07
CA PRO A 127 17.12 -0.69 10.15
C PRO A 127 16.91 -1.76 9.06
N MET A 128 15.65 -2.07 8.75
CA MET A 128 15.32 -3.02 7.68
C MET A 128 15.77 -2.50 6.30
N ARG A 129 15.61 -1.20 6.03
CA ARG A 129 16.09 -0.58 4.79
C ARG A 129 17.60 -0.61 4.68
N GLN A 130 18.30 -0.30 5.77
CA GLN A 130 19.76 -0.40 5.82
C GLN A 130 20.23 -1.84 5.59
N SER A 131 19.49 -2.83 6.10
CA SER A 131 19.77 -4.24 5.85
C SER A 131 19.52 -4.65 4.39
N GLU A 132 18.49 -4.12 3.74
CA GLU A 132 18.25 -4.34 2.30
C GLU A 132 19.45 -3.85 1.49
N ILE A 133 19.89 -2.61 1.70
CA ILE A 133 21.00 -1.99 0.98
C ILE A 133 22.30 -2.77 1.17
N LYS A 134 22.58 -3.26 2.39
CA LYS A 134 23.79 -4.04 2.69
C LYS A 134 23.80 -5.42 2.05
N ASN A 135 22.63 -6.01 1.79
CA ASN A 135 22.48 -7.36 1.26
C ASN A 135 22.16 -7.39 -0.24
N THR A 136 22.16 -6.23 -0.91
CA THR A 136 22.09 -6.16 -2.37
C THR A 136 23.47 -6.52 -2.94
N PRO A 137 23.60 -7.59 -3.74
CA PRO A 137 24.86 -8.01 -4.34
C PRO A 137 25.38 -7.03 -5.41
#